data_AF-A0A2D4N5V1-F1
#
_entry.id   AF-A0A2D4N5V1-F1
#
_cell.length_a   1.000
_cell.length_b   1.000
_cell.length_c   1.000
_cell.angle_alpha   90.00
_cell.angle_beta   90.00
_cell.angle_gamma   90.00
#
_symmetry.space_group_name_H-M   'P 1'
#
loop_
_entity.id
_entity.type
_entity.pdbx_description
1 polymer ?
#
loop_
_entity_poly.entity_id
_entity_poly.type
_entity_poly.pdbx_seq_one_letter_code
_entity_poly.pdbx_strand_id
1 'polypeptide(L)'
;MPGKQSNIKPQPKKKETPTKEPQDSCSCLICKESLKENGDYIKCSLCNNYAHYDCLGLPKQMALFLKTSANAFPCFCPPSRPKLEKYITLFERVDIIETCIYLFIYLFIYLFIYSIYIPPFSEDPGRRTVIQFKNNNNE
;
A
#
# COMPACT_ATOMS: atom_id res chain seq x y z
N MET A 1 45.35 -40.11 5.94
CA MET A 1 44.03 -40.40 5.36
C MET A 1 42.99 -39.49 6.01
N PRO A 2 42.07 -38.92 5.22
CA PRO A 2 41.45 -37.63 5.52
C PRO A 2 40.24 -37.74 6.45
N GLY A 3 40.24 -36.92 7.50
CA GLY A 3 39.08 -36.68 8.36
C GLY A 3 38.05 -35.81 7.63
N LYS A 4 36.81 -36.30 7.57
CA LYS A 4 35.66 -35.62 6.95
C LYS A 4 35.35 -34.32 7.69
N GLN A 5 35.54 -33.18 7.01
CA GLN A 5 34.97 -31.90 7.42
C GLN A 5 33.50 -31.85 6.97
N SER A 6 32.57 -31.99 7.92
CA SER A 6 31.14 -31.70 7.67
C SER A 6 30.93 -30.19 7.76
N ASN A 7 30.70 -29.57 6.61
CA ASN A 7 30.34 -28.17 6.47
C ASN A 7 28.88 -27.96 6.92
N ILE A 8 28.67 -27.51 8.16
CA ILE A 8 27.32 -27.19 8.66
C ILE A 8 27.07 -25.70 8.41
N LYS A 9 26.29 -25.46 7.36
CA LYS A 9 25.67 -24.18 7.01
C LYS A 9 24.88 -23.64 8.22
N PRO A 10 25.08 -22.38 8.67
CA PRO A 10 24.25 -21.80 9.71
C PRO A 10 22.84 -21.54 9.15
N GLN A 11 21.85 -22.34 9.55
CA GLN A 11 20.46 -21.91 9.49
C GLN A 11 20.25 -20.83 10.57
N PRO A 12 19.64 -19.68 10.25
CA PRO A 12 19.21 -18.76 11.29
C PRO A 12 18.09 -19.44 12.09
N LYS A 13 18.42 -19.85 13.31
CA LYS A 13 17.43 -20.17 14.35
C LYS A 13 16.57 -18.93 14.54
N LYS A 14 15.40 -18.93 13.89
CA LYS A 14 14.30 -18.04 14.24
C LYS A 14 13.96 -18.39 15.68
N LYS A 15 14.45 -17.57 16.62
CA LYS A 15 13.98 -17.59 18.00
C LYS A 15 12.50 -17.25 17.93
N GLU A 16 11.65 -18.27 17.88
CA GLU A 16 10.31 -18.15 18.40
C GLU A 16 10.48 -17.97 19.90
N THR A 17 10.60 -16.72 20.32
CA THR A 17 10.23 -16.34 21.67
C THR A 17 8.71 -16.35 21.70
N PRO A 18 8.06 -17.30 22.41
CA PRO A 18 6.68 -17.10 22.81
C PRO A 18 6.72 -15.97 23.82
N THR A 19 6.49 -14.74 23.37
CA THR A 19 6.26 -13.62 24.26
C THR A 19 4.92 -13.88 24.94
N LYS A 20 4.95 -14.67 26.02
CA LYS A 20 3.89 -14.69 27.02
C LYS A 20 3.90 -13.29 27.66
N GLU A 21 3.16 -12.36 27.06
CA GLU A 21 2.78 -11.14 27.77
C GLU A 21 2.05 -11.55 29.07
N PRO A 22 2.27 -10.84 30.20
CA PRO A 22 1.62 -11.17 31.47
C PRO A 22 0.12 -10.94 31.32
N GLN A 23 -0.68 -12.02 31.34
CA GLN A 23 -2.14 -11.95 31.31
C GLN A 23 -2.69 -11.64 32.72
N ASP A 24 -2.44 -10.44 33.21
CA ASP A 24 -3.19 -9.94 34.36
C ASP A 24 -4.53 -9.40 33.85
N SER A 25 -5.54 -10.28 33.85
CA SER A 25 -6.96 -9.96 33.62
C SER A 25 -7.28 -9.28 32.28
N CYS A 26 -7.00 -9.96 31.16
CA CYS A 26 -7.48 -9.49 29.87
C CYS A 26 -9.03 -9.55 29.83
N SER A 27 -9.71 -8.44 29.51
CA SER A 27 -11.17 -8.37 29.45
C SER A 27 -11.66 -8.15 28.01
N CYS A 28 -12.85 -8.65 27.71
CA CYS A 28 -13.50 -8.43 26.43
C CYS A 28 -13.84 -6.95 26.27
N LEU A 29 -13.43 -6.33 25.15
CA LEU A 29 -13.70 -4.92 24.87
C LEU A 29 -15.21 -4.61 24.86
N ILE A 30 -16.04 -5.58 24.46
CA ILE A 30 -17.47 -5.41 24.20
C ILE A 30 -18.29 -5.71 25.47
N CYS A 31 -18.23 -6.93 26.00
CA CYS A 31 -19.02 -7.32 27.18
C CYS A 31 -18.35 -7.04 28.52
N LYS A 32 -17.08 -6.61 28.54
CA LYS A 32 -16.27 -6.33 29.75
C LYS A 32 -16.02 -7.52 30.67
N GLU A 33 -16.44 -8.72 30.28
CA GLU A 33 -16.15 -9.94 31.03
C GLU A 33 -14.68 -10.35 30.90
N SER A 34 -14.18 -11.08 31.89
CA SER A 34 -12.83 -11.64 31.89
C SER A 34 -12.67 -12.70 30.81
N LEU A 35 -11.58 -12.62 30.05
CA LEU A 35 -11.19 -13.62 29.07
C LEU A 35 -10.49 -14.78 29.77
N LYS A 36 -10.91 -16.00 29.47
CA LYS A 36 -10.25 -17.22 29.95
C LYS A 36 -9.07 -17.55 29.06
N GLU A 37 -7.98 -18.09 29.60
CA GLU A 37 -6.75 -18.43 28.85
C GLU A 37 -6.99 -19.37 27.65
N ASN A 38 -7.98 -20.26 27.74
CA ASN A 38 -8.41 -21.16 26.66
C ASN A 38 -9.74 -20.76 26.00
N GLY A 39 -10.18 -19.51 26.21
CA GLY A 39 -11.46 -19.02 25.74
C GLY A 39 -11.53 -18.78 24.23
N ASP A 40 -12.75 -18.57 23.76
CA ASP A 40 -13.08 -18.23 22.39
C ASP A 40 -13.04 -16.72 22.19
N TYR A 41 -11.82 -16.19 22.09
CA TYR A 41 -11.55 -14.77 21.91
C TYR A 41 -10.41 -14.53 20.92
N ILE A 42 -10.35 -13.30 20.41
CA ILE A 42 -9.34 -12.86 19.43
C ILE A 42 -8.87 -11.44 19.72
N LYS A 43 -7.60 -11.17 19.41
CA LYS A 43 -7.00 -9.85 19.49
C LYS A 43 -7.32 -9.06 18.22
N CYS A 44 -7.80 -7.83 18.39
CA CYS A 44 -7.97 -6.90 17.29
C CYS A 44 -6.61 -6.33 16.86
N SER A 45 -6.32 -6.37 15.56
CA SER A 45 -5.05 -5.91 14.99
C SER A 45 -4.85 -4.39 15.03
N LEU A 46 -5.91 -3.60 15.18
CA LEU A 46 -5.83 -2.12 15.17
C LEU A 46 -5.79 -1.46 16.55
N CYS A 47 -6.48 -2.03 17.53
CA CYS A 47 -6.59 -1.45 18.86
C CYS A 47 -5.92 -2.30 19.94
N ASN A 48 -5.33 -3.45 19.56
CA ASN A 48 -4.68 -4.40 20.47
C ASN A 48 -5.56 -4.91 21.63
N ASN A 49 -6.86 -4.63 21.59
CA ASN A 49 -7.84 -5.13 22.54
C ASN A 49 -8.34 -6.50 22.12
N TYR A 50 -8.89 -7.24 23.07
CA TYR A 50 -9.41 -8.58 22.84
C TYR A 50 -10.94 -8.58 22.89
N ALA A 51 -11.58 -9.47 22.14
CA ALA A 51 -13.02 -9.64 22.14
C ALA A 51 -13.40 -11.11 21.97
N HIS A 52 -14.49 -11.52 22.60
CA HIS A 52 -15.07 -12.85 22.36
C HIS A 52 -15.55 -12.98 20.91
N TYR A 53 -15.46 -14.19 20.35
CA TYR A 53 -16.00 -14.47 19.01
C TYR A 53 -17.50 -14.18 18.92
N ASP A 54 -18.25 -14.53 19.96
CA ASP A 54 -19.69 -14.29 20.04
C ASP A 54 -20.02 -12.79 20.06
N CYS A 55 -19.22 -11.99 20.79
CA CYS A 55 -19.39 -10.53 20.81
C CYS A 55 -19.06 -9.88 19.47
N LEU A 56 -18.26 -10.53 18.62
CA LEU A 56 -17.96 -10.08 17.27
C LEU A 56 -19.00 -10.56 16.25
N GLY A 57 -19.96 -11.41 16.65
CA GLY A 57 -20.93 -12.01 15.74
C GLY A 57 -20.29 -12.91 14.69
N LEU A 58 -19.11 -13.47 14.97
CA LEU A 58 -18.39 -14.33 14.03
C LEU A 58 -19.05 -15.71 13.96
N PRO A 59 -19.37 -16.23 12.76
CA PRO A 59 -19.78 -17.61 12.60
C PRO A 59 -18.71 -18.56 13.16
N LYS A 60 -19.12 -19.66 13.81
CA LYS A 60 -18.19 -20.61 14.44
C LYS A 60 -17.08 -21.10 13.49
N GLN A 61 -17.40 -21.32 12.22
CA GLN A 61 -16.41 -21.73 11.21
C GLN A 61 -15.36 -20.65 10.95
N MET A 62 -15.79 -19.38 10.90
CA MET A 62 -14.89 -18.24 10.73
C MET A 62 -14.01 -18.05 11.97
N ALA A 63 -14.58 -18.21 13.17
CA ALA A 63 -13.84 -18.17 14.43
C ALA A 63 -12.76 -19.26 14.50
N LEU A 64 -13.09 -20.49 14.11
CA LEU A 64 -12.13 -21.60 14.00
C LEU A 64 -11.02 -21.29 12.99
N PHE A 65 -11.39 -20.80 11.81
CA PHE A 65 -10.42 -20.41 10.80
C PHE A 65 -9.45 -19.35 11.33
N LEU A 66 -9.97 -18.26 11.91
CA LEU A 66 -9.18 -17.18 12.49
C LEU A 66 -8.30 -17.65 13.66
N LYS A 67 -8.76 -18.61 14.46
CA LYS A 67 -7.97 -19.22 15.54
C LYS A 67 -6.76 -19.97 14.98
N THR A 68 -6.95 -20.75 13.91
CA THR A 68 -5.87 -21.48 13.25
C THR A 68 -4.96 -20.56 12.43
N SER A 69 -5.50 -19.47 11.89
CA SER A 69 -4.81 -18.54 11.00
C SER A 69 -4.49 -17.20 11.67
N ALA A 70 -4.36 -17.16 13.00
CA ALA A 70 -4.28 -15.92 13.77
C ALA A 70 -3.14 -14.97 13.31
N ASN A 71 -2.09 -15.53 12.71
CA ASN A 71 -0.95 -14.77 12.18
C ASN A 71 -1.10 -14.39 10.69
N ALA A 72 -2.04 -14.98 9.96
CA ALA A 72 -2.21 -14.79 8.52
C ALA A 72 -3.30 -13.77 8.18
N PHE A 73 -4.36 -13.70 8.99
CA PHE A 73 -5.49 -12.81 8.73
C PHE A 73 -5.73 -11.86 9.91
N PRO A 74 -5.62 -10.54 9.69
CA PRO A 74 -5.92 -9.57 10.74
C PRO A 74 -7.41 -9.57 11.06
N CYS A 75 -7.75 -9.50 12.34
CA CYS A 75 -9.12 -9.37 12.81
C CYS A 75 -9.37 -7.95 13.29
N PHE A 76 -10.50 -7.36 12.90
CA PHE A 76 -10.87 -6.00 13.28
C PHE A 76 -12.19 -5.99 14.04
N CYS A 77 -12.17 -5.48 15.27
CA CYS A 77 -13.38 -5.35 16.08
C CYS A 77 -14.28 -4.19 15.59
N PRO A 78 -15.61 -4.23 15.82
CA PRO A 78 -16.51 -3.15 15.42
C PRO A 78 -16.06 -1.74 15.87
N PRO A 79 -15.56 -1.54 17.10
CA PRO A 79 -15.06 -0.22 17.52
C PRO A 79 -13.85 0.30 16.73
N SER A 80 -13.10 -0.58 16.06
CA SER A 80 -11.96 -0.19 15.23
C SER A 80 -12.34 0.19 13.79
N ARG A 81 -13.60 -0.02 13.37
CA ARG A 81 -14.06 0.29 12.00
C ARG A 81 -13.82 1.74 11.58
N PRO A 82 -14.13 2.78 12.38
CA PRO A 82 -13.88 4.16 11.96
C PRO A 82 -12.40 4.45 11.72
N LYS A 83 -11.53 3.83 12.51
CA LYS A 83 -10.08 3.95 12.36
C LYS A 83 -9.60 3.23 11.10
N LEU A 84 -10.14 2.05 10.82
CA LEU A 84 -9.86 1.28 9.60
C LEU A 84 -10.28 2.07 8.36
N GLU A 85 -11.48 2.65 8.35
CA GLU A 85 -12.00 3.46 7.23
C GLU A 85 -11.07 4.64 6.91
N LYS A 86 -10.57 5.31 7.96
CA LYS A 86 -9.60 6.40 7.81
C LYS A 86 -8.28 5.93 7.17
N TYR A 87 -7.83 4.71 7.48
CA TYR A 87 -6.63 4.15 6.86
C TYR A 87 -6.87 3.77 5.39
N ILE A 88 -8.02 3.15 5.08
CA ILE A 88 -8.40 2.78 3.71
C ILE A 88 -8.45 4.03 2.83
N THR A 89 -9.18 5.06 3.28
CA THR A 89 -9.30 6.33 2.54
C THR A 89 -7.96 7.07 2.40
N LEU A 90 -7.04 6.94 3.36
CA LEU A 90 -5.69 7.48 3.22
C LEU A 90 -4.89 6.72 2.16
N PHE A 91 -4.99 5.40 2.15
CA PHE A 91 -4.28 4.54 1.21
C PHE A 91 -4.74 4.78 -0.24
N GLU A 92 -6.06 4.83 -0.48
CA GLU A 92 -6.62 5.16 -1.79
C GLU A 92 -6.13 6.52 -2.31
N ARG A 93 -6.02 7.53 -1.43
CA ARG A 93 -5.47 8.84 -1.81
C ARG A 93 -4.01 8.75 -2.22
N VAL A 94 -3.21 7.92 -1.56
CA VAL A 94 -1.80 7.71 -1.92
C VAL A 94 -1.70 7.05 -3.29
N ASP A 95 -2.47 5.99 -3.55
CA ASP A 95 -2.50 5.30 -4.84
C ASP A 95 -2.93 6.25 -5.98
N ILE A 96 -3.92 7.11 -5.73
CA ILE A 96 -4.37 8.13 -6.69
C ILE A 96 -3.24 9.13 -6.97
N ILE A 97 -2.56 9.63 -5.94
CA ILE A 97 -1.45 10.58 -6.10
C ILE A 97 -0.29 9.93 -6.88
N GLU A 98 0.08 8.70 -6.55
CA GLU A 98 1.11 7.94 -7.24
C GLU A 98 0.75 7.77 -8.73
N THR A 99 -0.49 7.38 -9.02
CA THR A 99 -1.01 7.25 -10.39
C THR A 99 -0.96 8.59 -11.13
N CYS A 100 -1.35 9.70 -10.49
CA CYS A 100 -1.29 11.04 -11.09
C CYS A 100 0.14 11.47 -11.41
N ILE A 101 1.11 11.18 -10.53
CA ILE A 101 2.53 11.48 -10.75
C ILE A 101 3.04 10.71 -11.96
N TYR A 102 2.78 9.41 -12.04
CA TYR A 102 3.20 8.60 -13.20
C TYR A 102 2.59 9.11 -14.51
N LEU A 103 1.30 9.45 -14.51
CA LEU A 103 0.63 9.97 -15.70
C LEU A 103 1.24 11.31 -16.14
N PHE A 104 1.51 12.21 -15.20
CA PHE A 104 2.13 13.50 -15.49
C PHE A 104 3.54 13.34 -16.09
N ILE A 105 4.38 12.49 -15.49
CA ILE A 105 5.72 12.20 -16.00
C ILE A 105 5.64 11.59 -17.40
N TYR A 106 4.75 10.62 -17.61
CA TYR A 106 4.57 9.99 -18.91
C TYR A 106 4.14 10.99 -19.98
N LEU A 107 3.16 11.86 -19.67
CA LEU A 107 2.69 12.89 -20.59
C LEU A 107 3.79 13.89 -20.93
N PHE A 108 4.59 14.29 -19.94
CA PHE A 108 5.71 15.19 -20.14
C PHE A 108 6.78 14.59 -21.05
N ILE A 109 7.16 13.33 -20.81
CA ILE A 109 8.10 12.59 -21.67
C ILE A 109 7.55 12.46 -23.09
N TYR A 110 6.27 12.10 -23.23
CA TYR A 110 5.62 11.97 -24.53
C TYR A 110 5.66 13.29 -25.31
N LEU A 111 5.31 14.41 -24.67
CA LEU A 111 5.37 15.73 -25.28
C LEU A 111 6.79 16.17 -25.62
N PHE A 112 7.77 15.88 -24.76
CA PHE A 112 9.18 16.18 -25.01
C PHE A 112 9.71 15.41 -26.23
N ILE A 113 9.43 14.11 -26.30
CA ILE A 113 9.77 13.28 -27.47
C ILE A 113 9.06 13.82 -28.70
N TYR A 114 7.76 14.08 -28.64
CA TYR A 114 6.99 14.61 -29.76
C TYR A 114 7.55 15.96 -30.26
N SER A 115 7.99 16.83 -29.35
CA SER A 115 8.61 18.12 -29.70
C SER A 115 9.98 17.99 -30.35
N ILE A 116 10.71 16.91 -30.06
CA ILE A 116 11.99 16.59 -30.72
C ILE A 116 11.75 15.92 -32.08
N TYR A 117 10.74 15.04 -32.17
CA TYR A 117 10.51 14.18 -33.34
C TYR A 117 9.59 14.79 -34.41
N ILE A 118 8.81 15.82 -34.09
CA ILE A 118 8.13 16.61 -35.11
C ILE A 118 9.11 17.64 -35.67
N PRO A 119 9.53 17.51 -36.95
CA PRO A 119 10.21 18.60 -37.62
C PRO A 119 9.22 19.77 -37.77
N PRO A 120 9.65 21.03 -37.65
CA PRO A 120 8.77 22.17 -37.90
C PRO A 120 8.16 22.02 -39.30
N PHE A 121 6.82 21.92 -39.35
CA PHE A 121 6.11 21.85 -40.60
C PHE A 121 6.10 23.25 -41.24
N SER A 122 6.80 23.34 -42.37
CA SER A 122 6.87 24.39 -43.42
C SER A 122 7.60 25.71 -43.12
N GLU A 123 8.79 25.87 -43.70
CA GLU A 123 9.08 27.06 -44.52
C GLU A 123 9.05 26.63 -45.99
N ASP A 124 8.00 27.07 -46.68
CA ASP A 124 7.86 26.96 -48.12
C ASP A 124 8.84 27.98 -48.78
N PRO A 125 9.81 27.58 -49.63
CA PRO A 125 10.78 28.52 -50.22
C PRO A 125 10.17 29.43 -51.32
N GLY A 126 8.86 29.38 -51.53
CA GLY A 126 8.16 29.97 -52.67
C GLY A 126 7.64 31.41 -52.54
N ARG A 127 7.76 32.11 -51.40
CA ARG A 127 7.34 33.53 -51.27
C ARG A 127 8.54 34.46 -51.07
N ARG A 128 9.36 34.61 -52.11
CA ARG A 128 9.95 35.93 -52.40
C ARG A 128 8.82 36.88 -52.78
N THR A 129 8.22 37.55 -51.81
CA THR A 129 7.64 38.87 -52.06
C THR A 129 8.78 39.76 -52.52
N VAL A 130 8.92 39.86 -53.83
CA VAL A 130 9.64 40.93 -54.51
C VAL A 130 8.94 42.23 -54.08
N ILE A 131 9.43 42.85 -53.02
CA ILE A 131 9.18 44.28 -52.80
C ILE A 131 10.01 44.98 -53.87
N GLN A 132 9.36 45.20 -55.02
CA GLN A 132 9.77 46.19 -56.00
C GLN A 132 9.83 47.53 -55.28
N PHE A 133 11.02 47.92 -54.79
CA PHE A 133 11.30 49.32 -54.48
C PHE A 133 11.38 50.06 -55.81
N LYS A 134 10.20 50.46 -56.29
CA LYS A 134 10.03 51.43 -57.35
C LYS A 134 10.29 52.80 -56.75
N ASN A 135 11.58 53.17 -56.59
CA ASN A 135 11.97 54.56 -56.36
C ASN A 135 11.79 55.31 -57.68
N ASN A 136 10.57 55.82 -57.90
CA ASN A 136 10.36 56.92 -58.83
C ASN A 136 10.63 58.23 -58.09
N ASN A 137 11.47 59.03 -58.75
CA ASN A 137 11.87 60.40 -58.44
C ASN A 137 10.76 61.30 -57.90
N ASN A 138 11.13 62.21 -56.99
CA ASN A 138 10.73 63.62 -56.99
C ASN A 138 11.61 64.41 -55.99
N GLU A 139 12.64 65.07 -56.56
CA GLU A 139 13.11 66.47 -56.36
C GLU A 139 14.62 66.60 -56.60
#